data_AF-E7GCK1-F1
#
_entry.id   AF-E7GCK1-F1
#
_cell.length_a   1.000
_cell.length_b   1.000
_cell.length_c   1.000
_cell.angle_alpha   90.00
_cell.angle_beta   90.00
_cell.angle_gamma   90.00
#
_symmetry.space_group_name_H-M   'P 1'
#
loop_
_entity.id
_entity.type
_entity.pdbx_description
1 polymer ?
#
loop_
_entity_poly.entity_id
_entity_poly.type
_entity_poly.pdbx_seq_one_letter_code
_entity_poly.pdbx_strand_id
1 'polypeptide(L)'
;MRKNRHGFTLIEIIVSIAIASIVLLIAGSMILSSTKFMGTTVETDLNKRKIDSTIDFIRGEIIYSTDVRFVKEDSQYAPNYQKDNNWHYIYIKDGYLYHDGQKVFGEEFYNSDILSVYIKGDYENKQRIDMKYSLLDYHKENVYSSRDTVMFMNLSVSEDIQKQALYTADYYELSYNGYWLFYNKKYTEPVIENPKEGDGTVHDQLLSMALGTNRWFYSTSYFYRFGDRVFHNGYWWMYNATTNSGSDVPGTSSSFWKRLTSEWTEQSRYSIGDVIIFEGKYYRRIVDASWNAKPTDQWNKQWEEISKEVAQETVYNIPDNEYVAYDKKTVISKLNNIDLDKIPTYIPENNNSYHVFYNETPTKATDFVKIKDQVVTGDYYHYYYRVFNNDAKPGEKSNGFFGWQEIKIDYDENSAYVVGDSVLSVANNGALKSHFEVQMDILTEQTIQNIKNKLGSQYTDDLLYSNYLNPGGEFNFTNQFVWKKLY
;
A
#
# COMPACT_ATOMS: atom_id res chain seq x y z
N MET A 1 57.96 -40.88 -35.19
CA MET A 1 57.28 -40.03 -34.18
C MET A 1 57.43 -40.69 -32.80
N ARG A 2 58.32 -40.19 -31.94
CA ARG A 2 58.54 -40.73 -30.57
C ARG A 2 57.39 -40.20 -29.69
N LYS A 3 56.45 -41.06 -29.28
CA LYS A 3 55.43 -40.72 -28.27
C LYS A 3 56.09 -40.74 -26.90
N ASN A 4 56.20 -39.57 -26.27
CA ASN A 4 56.63 -39.43 -24.89
C ASN A 4 55.56 -40.08 -23.99
N ARG A 5 55.92 -41.08 -23.18
CA ARG A 5 55.03 -41.72 -22.20
C ARG A 5 55.60 -41.46 -20.81
N HIS A 6 55.33 -40.28 -20.25
CA HIS A 6 55.49 -40.06 -18.82
C HIS A 6 54.24 -40.66 -18.14
N GLY A 7 54.34 -41.92 -17.70
CA GLY A 7 53.36 -42.51 -16.81
C GLY A 7 53.49 -41.89 -15.42
N PHE A 8 52.38 -41.64 -14.74
CA PHE A 8 52.36 -41.17 -13.36
C PHE A 8 53.14 -42.14 -12.46
N THR A 9 53.99 -41.59 -11.60
CA THR A 9 54.71 -42.38 -10.61
C THR A 9 53.77 -42.77 -9.47
N LEU A 10 54.03 -43.90 -8.82
CA LEU A 10 53.20 -44.42 -7.72
C LEU A 10 53.03 -43.39 -6.58
N ILE A 11 54.07 -42.59 -6.32
CA ILE A 11 54.04 -41.54 -5.30
C ILE A 11 53.07 -40.41 -5.66
N GLU A 12 53.00 -40.00 -6.93
CA GLU A 12 52.09 -38.96 -7.41
C GLU A 12 50.64 -39.41 -7.34
N ILE A 13 50.37 -40.70 -7.61
CA ILE A 13 49.04 -41.29 -7.44
C ILE A 13 48.61 -41.24 -5.97
N ILE A 14 49.48 -41.67 -5.05
CA ILE A 14 49.17 -41.69 -3.61
C ILE A 14 48.93 -40.27 -3.09
N VAL A 15 49.79 -39.32 -3.44
CA VAL A 15 49.66 -37.91 -3.03
C VAL A 15 48.39 -37.28 -3.61
N SER A 16 48.08 -37.54 -4.88
CA SER A 16 46.86 -37.02 -5.52
C SER A 16 45.60 -37.57 -4.85
N ILE A 17 45.59 -38.86 -4.50
CA ILE A 17 44.47 -39.46 -3.75
C ILE A 17 44.36 -38.86 -2.34
N ALA A 18 45.48 -38.64 -1.66
CA ALA A 18 45.47 -38.05 -0.32
C ALA A 18 44.92 -36.61 -0.33
N ILE A 19 45.36 -35.78 -1.28
CA ILE A 19 44.86 -34.41 -1.45
C ILE A 19 43.38 -34.43 -1.83
N ALA A 20 42.98 -35.27 -2.78
CA ALA A 20 41.56 -35.42 -3.15
C ALA A 20 40.69 -35.84 -1.95
N SER A 21 41.19 -36.72 -1.09
CA SER A 21 40.47 -37.17 0.11
C SER A 21 40.29 -36.05 1.14
N ILE A 22 41.32 -35.21 1.33
CA ILE A 22 41.25 -34.05 2.22
C ILE A 22 40.26 -33.02 1.67
N VAL A 23 40.30 -32.75 0.36
CA VAL A 23 39.37 -31.82 -0.30
C VAL A 23 37.92 -32.32 -0.18
N LEU A 24 37.69 -33.63 -0.36
CA LEU A 24 36.37 -34.24 -0.18
C LEU A 24 35.87 -34.13 1.27
N LEU A 25 36.74 -34.31 2.27
CA LEU A 25 36.39 -34.14 3.67
C LEU A 25 36.00 -32.69 3.99
N ILE A 26 36.76 -31.72 3.49
CA ILE A 26 36.46 -30.29 3.67
C ILE A 26 35.13 -29.95 2.97
N ALA A 27 34.94 -30.35 1.71
CA ALA A 27 33.71 -30.12 0.97
C ALA A 27 32.49 -30.77 1.66
N GLY A 28 32.64 -32.01 2.14
CA GLY A 28 31.59 -32.71 2.88
C GLY A 28 31.23 -32.00 4.19
N SER A 29 32.23 -31.53 4.94
CA SER A 29 32.00 -30.78 6.19
C SER A 29 31.31 -29.43 5.94
N MET A 30 31.66 -28.74 4.85
CA MET A 30 31.03 -27.48 4.45
C MET A 30 29.57 -27.68 4.03
N ILE A 31 29.27 -28.72 3.25
CA ILE A 31 27.90 -29.06 2.84
C ILE A 31 27.04 -29.41 4.06
N LEU A 32 27.56 -30.19 5.00
CA LEU A 32 26.86 -30.52 6.25
C LEU A 32 26.63 -29.30 7.15
N SER A 33 27.57 -28.35 7.16
CA SER A 33 27.41 -27.09 7.89
C SER A 33 26.40 -26.18 7.21
N SER A 34 26.38 -26.11 5.88
CA SER A 34 25.44 -25.27 5.13
C SER A 34 24.01 -25.79 5.21
N THR A 35 23.80 -27.10 5.19
CA THR A 35 22.44 -27.68 5.33
C THR A 35 21.89 -27.46 6.73
N LYS A 36 22.72 -27.59 7.78
CA LYS A 36 22.34 -27.23 9.16
C LYS A 36 22.01 -25.76 9.28
N PHE A 37 22.84 -24.88 8.72
CA PHE A 37 22.61 -23.44 8.72
C PHE A 37 21.29 -23.09 8.02
N MET A 38 21.05 -23.62 6.81
CA MET A 38 19.80 -23.41 6.07
C MET A 38 18.58 -23.92 6.84
N GLY A 39 18.67 -25.09 7.48
CA GLY A 39 17.61 -25.61 8.35
C GLY A 39 17.28 -24.65 9.50
N THR A 40 18.30 -24.20 10.23
CA THR A 40 18.11 -23.25 11.35
C THR A 40 17.57 -21.90 10.90
N THR A 41 17.96 -21.39 9.72
CA THR A 41 17.45 -20.14 9.18
C THR A 41 15.98 -20.26 8.77
N VAL A 42 15.60 -21.34 8.08
CA VAL A 42 14.21 -21.59 7.69
C VAL A 42 13.31 -21.74 8.91
N GLU A 43 13.74 -22.49 9.93
CA GLU A 43 13.00 -22.64 11.19
C GLU A 43 12.83 -21.30 11.93
N THR A 44 13.90 -20.49 11.99
CA THR A 44 13.86 -19.16 12.61
C THR A 44 12.91 -18.21 11.87
N ASP A 45 12.94 -18.20 10.54
CA ASP A 45 12.06 -17.36 9.71
C ASP A 45 10.59 -17.77 9.83
N LEU A 46 10.31 -19.07 9.94
CA LEU A 46 8.97 -19.58 10.20
C LEU A 46 8.49 -19.17 11.59
N ASN A 47 9.33 -19.32 12.62
CA ASN A 47 8.98 -18.93 14.00
C ASN A 47 8.77 -17.42 14.14
N LYS A 48 9.58 -16.61 13.45
CA LYS A 48 9.38 -15.16 13.34
C LYS A 48 8.04 -14.83 12.69
N ARG A 49 7.72 -15.44 11.56
CA ARG A 49 6.43 -15.22 10.87
C ARG A 49 5.23 -15.54 11.76
N LYS A 50 5.29 -16.64 12.52
CA LYS A 50 4.22 -17.02 13.46
C LYS A 50 3.97 -15.93 14.50
N ILE A 51 5.04 -15.39 15.09
CA ILE A 51 4.94 -14.31 16.08
C ILE A 51 4.51 -13.00 15.44
N ASP A 52 5.06 -12.61 14.28
CA ASP A 52 4.68 -11.37 13.60
C ASP A 52 3.19 -11.39 13.21
N SER A 53 2.68 -12.52 12.68
CA SER A 53 1.24 -12.67 12.39
C SER A 53 0.36 -12.65 13.64
N THR A 54 0.85 -13.17 14.76
CA THR A 54 0.16 -13.11 16.05
C THR A 54 0.10 -11.66 16.57
N ILE A 55 1.19 -10.91 16.46
CA ILE A 55 1.28 -9.49 16.83
C ILE A 55 0.32 -8.68 15.94
N ASP A 56 0.39 -8.85 14.63
CA ASP A 56 -0.44 -8.11 13.67
C ASP A 56 -1.93 -8.34 13.93
N PHE A 57 -2.33 -9.58 14.25
CA PHE A 57 -3.71 -9.90 14.62
C PHE A 57 -4.13 -9.22 15.92
N ILE A 58 -3.43 -9.46 17.03
CA ILE A 58 -3.82 -8.90 18.34
C ILE A 58 -3.81 -7.37 18.29
N ARG A 59 -2.77 -6.77 17.70
CA ARG A 59 -2.67 -5.32 17.55
C ARG A 59 -3.78 -4.75 16.65
N GLY A 60 -4.03 -5.37 15.50
CA GLY A 60 -5.08 -4.95 14.57
C GLY A 60 -6.47 -4.99 15.19
N GLU A 61 -6.71 -5.93 16.10
CA GLU A 61 -7.97 -6.03 16.83
C GLU A 61 -8.15 -4.92 17.88
N ILE A 62 -7.09 -4.58 18.62
CA ILE A 62 -7.21 -3.71 19.80
C ILE A 62 -6.90 -2.23 19.53
N ILE A 63 -6.10 -1.89 18.51
CA ILE A 63 -5.55 -0.53 18.33
C ILE A 63 -6.63 0.56 18.16
N TYR A 64 -7.78 0.22 17.55
CA TYR A 64 -8.91 1.12 17.36
C TYR A 64 -10.11 0.82 18.27
N SER A 65 -9.89 0.08 19.34
CA SER A 65 -10.97 -0.23 20.29
C SER A 65 -11.39 1.01 21.09
N THR A 66 -12.65 1.04 21.51
CA THR A 66 -13.22 2.12 22.34
C THR A 66 -13.16 1.84 23.84
N ASP A 67 -12.76 0.63 24.23
CA ASP A 67 -12.42 0.22 25.59
C ASP A 67 -11.56 -1.05 25.48
N VAL A 68 -10.53 -1.18 26.32
CA VAL A 68 -9.67 -2.36 26.38
C VAL A 68 -9.44 -2.72 27.84
N ARG A 69 -9.70 -3.99 28.19
CA ARG A 69 -9.61 -4.49 29.56
C ARG A 69 -8.84 -5.79 29.60
N PHE A 70 -7.78 -5.81 30.39
CA PHE A 70 -7.02 -7.02 30.68
C PHE A 70 -7.38 -7.49 32.10
N VAL A 71 -8.30 -8.44 32.20
CA VAL A 71 -8.91 -8.89 33.47
C VAL A 71 -9.23 -10.39 33.39
N LYS A 72 -9.46 -11.02 34.54
CA LYS A 72 -10.02 -12.39 34.56
C LYS A 72 -11.47 -12.39 34.08
N GLU A 73 -11.86 -13.47 33.43
CA GLU A 73 -13.22 -13.64 32.87
C GLU A 73 -14.32 -13.55 33.94
N ASP A 74 -14.06 -14.08 35.14
CA ASP A 74 -14.99 -14.09 36.29
C ASP A 74 -14.95 -12.81 37.13
N SER A 75 -14.17 -11.81 36.71
CA SER A 75 -14.04 -10.54 37.43
C SER A 75 -15.30 -9.68 37.30
N GLN A 76 -15.66 -8.94 38.35
CA GLN A 76 -16.73 -7.93 38.29
C GLN A 76 -16.49 -6.82 37.26
N TYR A 77 -15.25 -6.69 36.77
CA TYR A 77 -14.84 -5.71 35.75
C TYR A 77 -14.83 -6.30 34.33
N ALA A 78 -15.00 -7.62 34.20
CA ALA A 78 -15.21 -8.24 32.90
C ALA A 78 -16.44 -7.59 32.25
N PRO A 79 -16.34 -7.17 30.98
CA PRO A 79 -17.47 -6.56 30.30
C PRO A 79 -18.58 -7.59 30.10
N ASN A 80 -19.79 -7.13 29.80
CA ASN A 80 -20.94 -8.01 29.54
C ASN A 80 -20.87 -8.61 28.12
N TYR A 81 -19.74 -9.24 27.79
CA TYR A 81 -19.37 -9.72 26.47
C TYR A 81 -20.31 -10.84 25.94
N GLN A 82 -21.05 -11.49 26.84
CA GLN A 82 -22.05 -12.50 26.47
C GLN A 82 -23.37 -11.91 25.97
N LYS A 83 -23.65 -10.63 26.25
CA LYS A 83 -24.91 -9.95 25.89
C LYS A 83 -24.71 -8.75 24.95
N ASP A 84 -23.52 -8.16 24.96
CA ASP A 84 -23.17 -7.03 24.11
C ASP A 84 -22.20 -7.48 23.02
N ASN A 85 -22.72 -7.58 21.78
CA ASN A 85 -22.00 -8.04 20.61
C ASN A 85 -20.84 -7.12 20.18
N ASN A 86 -20.69 -5.94 20.79
CA ASN A 86 -19.55 -5.06 20.51
C ASN A 86 -18.31 -5.45 21.31
N TRP A 87 -18.45 -6.29 22.33
CA TRP A 87 -17.33 -6.77 23.13
C TRP A 87 -16.77 -8.05 22.55
N HIS A 88 -15.48 -8.02 22.30
CA HIS A 88 -14.70 -9.14 21.81
C HIS A 88 -13.64 -9.51 22.84
N TYR A 89 -13.11 -10.73 22.75
CA TYR A 89 -12.12 -11.22 23.71
C TYR A 89 -11.08 -12.13 23.08
N ILE A 90 -9.87 -12.06 23.63
CA ILE A 90 -8.72 -12.87 23.23
C ILE A 90 -8.15 -13.57 24.47
N TYR A 91 -7.79 -14.84 24.31
CA TYR A 91 -7.03 -15.60 25.31
C TYR A 91 -6.14 -16.67 24.63
N ILE A 92 -5.17 -17.20 25.38
CA ILE A 92 -4.42 -18.40 24.96
C ILE A 92 -5.00 -19.64 25.64
N LYS A 93 -5.26 -20.70 24.88
CA LYS A 93 -5.65 -22.00 25.40
C LYS A 93 -4.84 -23.09 24.73
N ASP A 94 -4.21 -23.93 25.55
CA ASP A 94 -3.38 -25.05 25.10
C ASP A 94 -2.27 -24.65 24.10
N GLY A 95 -1.73 -23.43 24.22
CA GLY A 95 -0.70 -22.91 23.33
C GLY A 95 -1.23 -22.28 22.03
N TYR A 96 -2.54 -22.09 21.90
CA TYR A 96 -3.16 -21.51 20.71
C TYR A 96 -3.89 -20.20 21.03
N LEU A 97 -3.84 -19.26 20.09
CA LEU A 97 -4.60 -18.02 20.15
C LEU A 97 -6.08 -18.25 19.85
N TYR A 98 -6.94 -17.77 20.73
CA TYR A 98 -8.39 -17.75 20.55
C TYR A 98 -8.91 -16.32 20.49
N HIS A 99 -9.89 -16.10 19.61
CA HIS A 99 -10.66 -14.88 19.46
C HIS A 99 -12.15 -15.24 19.46
N ASP A 100 -12.92 -14.64 20.35
CA ASP A 100 -14.36 -14.90 20.52
C ASP A 100 -14.72 -16.41 20.62
N GLY A 101 -13.84 -17.18 21.27
CA GLY A 101 -13.99 -18.62 21.46
C GLY A 101 -13.60 -19.47 20.26
N GLN A 102 -13.16 -18.88 19.16
CA GLN A 102 -12.67 -19.57 17.97
C GLN A 102 -11.14 -19.51 17.88
N LYS A 103 -10.52 -20.58 17.37
CA LYS A 103 -9.07 -20.64 17.17
C LYS A 103 -8.70 -19.75 15.97
N VAL A 104 -7.79 -18.79 16.17
CA VAL A 104 -7.43 -17.78 15.14
C VAL A 104 -6.58 -18.41 14.03
N PHE A 105 -5.61 -19.23 14.42
CA PHE A 105 -4.71 -19.93 13.51
C PHE A 105 -4.82 -21.44 13.74
N GLY A 106 -4.82 -22.24 12.67
CA GLY A 106 -4.87 -23.70 12.75
C GLY A 106 -3.64 -24.31 13.42
N GLU A 107 -3.69 -25.59 13.78
CA GLU A 107 -2.58 -26.26 14.48
C GLU A 107 -1.33 -26.38 13.60
N GLU A 108 -1.54 -26.55 12.30
CA GLU A 108 -0.53 -26.56 11.25
C GLU A 108 0.28 -25.26 11.17
N PHE A 109 -0.31 -24.12 11.56
CA PHE A 109 0.40 -22.85 11.61
C PHE A 109 1.48 -22.85 12.69
N TYR A 110 1.21 -23.47 13.84
CA TYR A 110 2.14 -23.53 14.96
C TYR A 110 3.17 -24.66 14.82
N ASN A 111 2.88 -25.69 14.01
CA ASN A 111 3.78 -26.81 13.74
C ASN A 111 4.31 -27.47 15.04
N SER A 112 3.41 -27.74 15.98
CA SER A 112 3.68 -28.29 17.33
C SER A 112 4.33 -27.34 18.35
N ASP A 113 4.66 -26.10 17.95
CA ASP A 113 5.10 -25.09 18.90
C ASP A 113 3.93 -24.54 19.72
N ILE A 114 4.22 -24.04 20.91
CA ILE A 114 3.29 -23.53 21.90
C ILE A 114 3.45 -22.01 21.97
N LEU A 115 2.39 -21.27 21.68
CA LEU A 115 2.36 -19.82 21.86
C LEU A 115 2.11 -19.48 23.34
N SER A 116 2.87 -18.54 23.87
CA SER A 116 2.58 -17.87 25.14
C SER A 116 2.69 -16.35 24.97
N VAL A 117 1.74 -15.63 25.55
CA VAL A 117 1.63 -14.17 25.47
C VAL A 117 1.51 -13.62 26.87
N TYR A 118 2.35 -12.65 27.20
CA TYR A 118 2.31 -11.95 28.48
C TYR A 118 2.04 -10.48 28.28
N ILE A 119 1.12 -9.92 29.06
CA ILE A 119 0.70 -8.52 28.96
C ILE A 119 1.01 -7.82 30.28
N LYS A 120 1.44 -6.57 30.16
CA LYS A 120 1.63 -5.63 31.25
C LYS A 120 0.99 -4.30 30.86
N GLY A 121 0.17 -3.75 31.74
CA GLY A 121 -0.28 -2.36 31.63
C GLY A 121 0.75 -1.39 32.20
N ASP A 122 0.98 -0.25 31.54
CA ASP A 122 1.85 0.81 32.05
C ASP A 122 1.08 1.65 33.09
N TYR A 123 1.50 1.57 34.36
CA TYR A 123 0.85 2.28 35.47
C TYR A 123 1.08 3.80 35.41
N GLU A 124 2.22 4.23 34.87
CA GLU A 124 2.57 5.65 34.76
C GLU A 124 1.92 6.27 33.52
N ASN A 125 1.96 5.55 32.40
CA ASN A 125 1.30 5.93 31.16
C ASN A 125 -0.02 5.16 30.97
N LYS A 126 -1.11 5.76 31.46
CA LYS A 126 -2.50 5.24 31.51
C LYS A 126 -3.13 4.87 30.16
N GLN A 127 -2.35 4.83 29.09
CA GLN A 127 -2.76 4.62 27.71
C GLN A 127 -1.88 3.57 27.01
N ARG A 128 -1.00 2.86 27.73
CA ARG A 128 -0.06 1.93 27.13
C ARG A 128 -0.15 0.53 27.72
N ILE A 129 -0.08 -0.47 26.83
CA ILE A 129 0.18 -1.86 27.19
C ILE A 129 1.45 -2.35 26.50
N ASP A 130 2.22 -3.16 27.22
CA ASP A 130 3.38 -3.88 26.69
C ASP A 130 3.06 -5.37 26.66
N MET A 131 3.37 -6.01 25.55
CA MET A 131 3.14 -7.42 25.31
C MET A 131 4.44 -8.13 24.96
N LYS A 132 4.63 -9.33 25.52
CA LYS A 132 5.74 -10.24 25.21
C LYS A 132 5.17 -11.51 24.62
N TYR A 133 5.67 -11.88 23.45
CA TYR A 133 5.26 -13.07 22.73
C TYR A 133 6.40 -14.06 22.75
N SER A 134 6.09 -15.33 22.99
CA SER A 134 7.06 -16.42 22.99
C SER A 134 6.48 -17.64 22.30
N LEU A 135 7.28 -18.24 21.43
CA LEU A 135 7.04 -19.55 20.87
C LEU A 135 7.95 -20.54 21.62
N LEU A 136 7.36 -21.62 22.12
CA LEU A 136 8.04 -22.69 22.83
C LEU A 136 7.97 -23.96 22.00
N ASP A 137 9.04 -24.74 21.93
CA ASP A 137 8.98 -26.05 21.27
C ASP A 137 8.24 -27.10 22.13
N TYR A 138 8.21 -28.34 21.65
CA TYR A 138 7.63 -29.48 22.34
C TYR A 138 8.32 -29.84 23.68
N HIS A 139 9.57 -29.40 23.90
CA HIS A 139 10.29 -29.51 25.17
C HIS A 139 10.05 -28.33 26.10
N LYS A 140 9.23 -27.36 25.68
CA LYS A 140 8.98 -26.08 26.36
C LYS A 140 10.21 -25.19 26.44
N GLU A 141 11.14 -25.33 25.50
CA GLU A 141 12.25 -24.40 25.34
C GLU A 141 11.84 -23.25 24.44
N ASN A 142 12.29 -22.03 24.76
CA ASN A 142 11.98 -20.85 23.97
C ASN A 142 12.73 -20.90 22.64
N VAL A 143 11.99 -20.95 21.52
CA VAL A 143 12.58 -20.97 20.18
C VAL A 143 12.54 -19.62 19.48
N TYR A 144 11.61 -18.75 19.86
CA TYR A 144 11.56 -17.37 19.37
C TYR A 144 10.71 -16.49 20.29
N SER A 145 11.10 -15.23 20.45
CA SER A 145 10.32 -14.24 21.20
C SER A 145 10.37 -12.88 20.52
N SER A 146 9.28 -12.12 20.68
CA SER A 146 9.19 -10.73 20.27
C SER A 146 8.43 -9.91 21.30
N ARG A 147 8.44 -8.58 21.14
CA ARG A 147 7.72 -7.65 21.99
C ARG A 147 6.90 -6.69 21.14
N ASP A 148 5.76 -6.33 21.68
CA ASP A 148 4.91 -5.28 21.13
C ASP A 148 4.58 -4.27 22.24
N THR A 149 4.40 -3.01 21.85
CA THR A 149 3.88 -1.95 22.68
C THR A 149 2.75 -1.29 21.93
N VAL A 150 1.57 -1.23 22.54
CA VAL A 150 0.39 -0.56 21.99
C VAL A 150 0.06 0.65 22.85
N MET A 151 -0.02 1.80 22.19
CA MET A 151 -0.43 3.07 22.80
C MET A 151 -1.83 3.42 22.28
N PHE A 152 -2.79 3.52 23.19
CA PHE A 152 -4.16 3.86 22.90
C PHE A 152 -4.36 5.37 22.97
N MET A 153 -4.38 6.03 21.83
CA MET A 153 -4.51 7.49 21.75
C MET A 153 -5.81 8.01 22.39
N ASN A 154 -6.89 7.22 22.32
CA ASN A 154 -8.24 7.63 22.71
C ASN A 154 -8.76 6.95 23.98
N LEU A 155 -7.96 6.07 24.60
CA LEU A 155 -8.37 5.34 25.79
C LEU A 155 -7.45 5.66 26.95
N SER A 156 -8.04 6.02 28.09
CA SER A 156 -7.33 6.04 29.36
C SER A 156 -7.96 5.01 30.29
N VAL A 157 -7.10 4.31 31.03
CA VAL A 157 -7.54 3.26 31.94
C VAL A 157 -8.27 3.91 33.11
N SER A 158 -9.47 3.42 33.44
CA SER A 158 -10.23 3.95 34.57
C SER A 158 -9.50 3.71 35.91
N GLU A 159 -9.69 4.61 36.88
CA GLU A 159 -9.03 4.49 38.20
C GLU A 159 -9.40 3.20 38.94
N ASP A 160 -10.59 2.65 38.70
CA ASP A 160 -11.04 1.40 39.33
C ASP A 160 -10.32 0.17 38.75
N ILE A 161 -10.01 0.18 37.45
CA ILE A 161 -9.19 -0.84 36.78
C ILE A 161 -7.72 -0.70 37.20
N GLN A 162 -7.23 0.51 37.46
CA GLN A 162 -5.86 0.78 37.96
C GLN A 162 -5.62 0.24 39.39
N LYS A 163 -6.64 0.22 40.25
CA LYS A 163 -6.53 -0.23 41.66
C LYS A 163 -6.50 -1.74 41.82
N GLN A 164 -6.96 -2.49 40.81
CA GLN A 164 -6.64 -3.91 40.70
C GLN A 164 -5.20 -4.02 40.22
N ALA A 165 -4.39 -4.90 40.79
CA ALA A 165 -2.95 -5.06 40.54
C ALA A 165 -2.55 -5.50 39.09
N LEU A 166 -3.30 -5.09 38.07
CA LEU A 166 -3.22 -5.48 36.66
C LEU A 166 -2.48 -4.46 35.78
N TYR A 167 -2.38 -3.21 36.23
CA TYR A 167 -1.40 -2.23 35.74
C TYR A 167 -0.26 -2.18 36.75
N THR A 168 0.49 -3.27 36.87
CA THR A 168 1.64 -3.34 37.78
C THR A 168 2.94 -3.40 36.99
N ALA A 169 4.07 -3.35 37.68
CA ALA A 169 5.38 -3.48 37.04
C ALA A 169 5.60 -4.84 36.35
N ASP A 170 4.77 -5.85 36.66
CA ASP A 170 4.95 -7.24 36.28
C ASP A 170 4.07 -7.67 35.10
N TYR A 171 4.53 -8.70 34.39
CA TYR A 171 3.84 -9.30 33.26
C TYR A 171 2.94 -10.45 33.71
N TYR A 172 1.71 -10.50 33.22
CA TYR A 172 0.80 -11.62 33.45
C TYR A 172 0.48 -12.36 32.14
N GLU A 173 0.31 -13.67 32.23
CA GLU A 173 0.01 -14.49 31.07
C GLU A 173 -1.45 -14.32 30.62
N LEU A 174 -1.63 -14.06 29.33
CA LEU A 174 -2.90 -14.12 28.63
C LEU A 174 -3.30 -15.59 28.50
N SER A 175 -4.31 -16.05 29.24
CA SER A 175 -4.64 -17.48 29.33
C SER A 175 -6.11 -17.74 29.64
N TYR A 176 -6.65 -18.85 29.14
CA TYR A 176 -8.05 -19.24 29.31
C TYR A 176 -8.48 -19.34 30.77
N ASN A 177 -7.64 -19.93 31.63
CA ASN A 177 -7.91 -20.05 33.07
C ASN A 177 -7.42 -18.84 33.90
N GLY A 178 -6.97 -17.78 33.24
CA GLY A 178 -6.33 -16.63 33.86
C GLY A 178 -6.88 -15.33 33.32
N TYR A 179 -5.99 -14.50 32.79
CA TYR A 179 -6.35 -13.17 32.29
C TYR A 179 -6.71 -13.23 30.82
N TRP A 180 -7.78 -12.54 30.47
CA TRP A 180 -8.26 -12.36 29.10
C TRP A 180 -8.07 -10.91 28.70
N LEU A 181 -7.92 -10.69 27.39
CA LEU A 181 -7.91 -9.36 26.81
C LEU A 181 -9.26 -9.10 26.16
N PHE A 182 -10.09 -8.30 26.82
CA PHE A 182 -11.36 -7.84 26.29
C PHE A 182 -11.20 -6.50 25.60
N TYR A 183 -11.94 -6.28 24.52
CA TYR A 183 -11.96 -5.00 23.83
C TYR A 183 -13.32 -4.73 23.19
N ASN A 184 -13.70 -3.46 23.14
CA ASN A 184 -14.98 -3.02 22.61
C ASN A 184 -14.81 -2.38 21.22
N LYS A 185 -15.50 -2.95 20.22
CA LYS A 185 -15.67 -2.41 18.87
C LYS A 185 -17.09 -1.90 18.68
N LYS A 186 -17.53 -0.92 19.48
CA LYS A 186 -18.79 -0.23 19.22
C LYS A 186 -18.67 0.44 17.84
N TYR A 187 -19.46 -0.02 16.89
CA TYR A 187 -19.58 0.59 15.57
C TYR A 187 -20.31 1.93 15.74
N THR A 188 -19.59 2.93 16.24
CA THR A 188 -19.83 4.32 15.87
C THR A 188 -19.16 4.48 14.53
N GLU A 189 -19.90 4.93 13.50
CA GLU A 189 -19.24 5.69 12.42
C GLU A 189 -18.25 6.60 13.13
N PRO A 190 -16.95 6.49 12.82
CA PRO A 190 -16.00 7.27 13.56
C PRO A 190 -16.31 8.72 13.20
N VAL A 191 -16.90 9.45 14.14
CA VAL A 191 -16.63 10.88 14.23
C VAL A 191 -15.19 10.89 14.67
N ILE A 192 -14.30 10.79 13.69
CA ILE A 192 -12.91 11.06 13.89
C ILE A 192 -12.89 12.56 14.18
N GLU A 193 -12.95 12.94 15.46
CA GLU A 193 -12.08 14.04 15.85
C GLU A 193 -10.68 13.49 15.67
N ASN A 194 -10.21 13.59 14.42
CA ASN A 194 -8.80 13.42 14.12
C ASN A 194 -8.10 14.35 15.12
N PRO A 195 -7.12 13.90 15.91
CA PRO A 195 -6.09 14.86 16.30
C PRO A 195 -5.72 15.52 14.98
N LYS A 196 -5.88 16.84 14.88
CA LYS A 196 -5.63 17.61 13.66
C LYS A 196 -4.18 17.35 13.27
N GLU A 197 -3.94 16.27 12.53
CA GLU A 197 -2.75 16.09 11.75
C GLU A 197 -2.82 17.24 10.77
N GLY A 198 -1.80 18.08 10.81
CA GLY A 198 -1.79 19.32 10.04
C GLY A 198 -1.59 20.58 10.85
N ASP A 199 -1.10 21.60 10.15
CA ASP A 199 -0.90 22.94 10.68
C ASP A 199 -2.08 23.88 10.37
N GLY A 200 -3.17 23.31 9.84
CA GLY A 200 -4.38 24.02 9.41
C GLY A 200 -4.27 24.62 8.02
N THR A 201 -3.15 24.42 7.32
CA THR A 201 -2.90 25.05 6.01
C THR A 201 -3.39 24.20 4.86
N VAL A 202 -3.32 24.75 3.64
CA VAL A 202 -3.65 24.02 2.41
C VAL A 202 -2.86 22.72 2.24
N HIS A 203 -1.75 22.52 2.95
CA HIS A 203 -1.01 21.26 2.97
C HIS A 203 -1.85 20.09 3.50
N ASP A 204 -2.70 20.33 4.48
CA ASP A 204 -3.54 19.32 5.14
C ASP A 204 -4.54 18.67 4.18
N GLN A 205 -4.79 19.29 3.02
CA GLN A 205 -5.56 18.69 1.93
C GLN A 205 -4.89 17.43 1.33
N LEU A 206 -3.62 17.15 1.63
CA LEU A 206 -2.96 15.88 1.31
C LEU A 206 -3.40 14.74 2.22
N LEU A 207 -3.87 15.02 3.43
CA LEU A 207 -4.30 14.01 4.39
C LEU A 207 -5.56 13.26 3.92
N SER A 208 -6.35 13.89 3.04
CA SER A 208 -7.50 13.26 2.37
C SER A 208 -7.19 12.72 0.98
N MET A 209 -5.91 12.48 0.65
CA MET A 209 -5.52 11.90 -0.63
C MET A 209 -5.96 10.44 -0.73
N ALA A 210 -7.00 10.18 -1.52
CA ALA A 210 -7.49 8.85 -1.85
C ALA A 210 -6.95 8.39 -3.22
N LEU A 211 -6.72 7.08 -3.39
CA LEU A 211 -6.26 6.50 -4.66
C LEU A 211 -7.11 6.92 -5.88
N GLY A 212 -8.43 7.10 -5.72
CA GLY A 212 -9.33 7.52 -6.80
C GLY A 212 -9.19 8.98 -7.24
N THR A 213 -8.59 9.85 -6.42
CA THR A 213 -8.28 11.25 -6.79
C THR A 213 -6.80 11.46 -7.05
N ASN A 214 -5.97 10.47 -6.74
CA ASN A 214 -4.54 10.51 -7.02
C ASN A 214 -4.29 10.10 -8.48
N ARG A 215 -3.82 11.06 -9.28
CA ARG A 215 -3.42 10.88 -10.68
C ARG A 215 -1.93 10.64 -10.82
N TRP A 216 -1.22 10.58 -9.69
CA TRP A 216 0.23 10.46 -9.55
C TRP A 216 0.99 11.62 -10.16
N PHE A 217 1.12 11.69 -11.48
CA PHE A 217 1.91 12.69 -12.18
C PHE A 217 1.06 13.58 -13.07
N TYR A 218 1.52 14.81 -13.25
CA TYR A 218 1.00 15.64 -14.31
C TYR A 218 1.50 15.14 -15.67
N SER A 219 0.58 14.75 -16.53
CA SER A 219 0.75 14.59 -17.96
C SER A 219 -0.19 15.52 -18.73
N THR A 220 0.30 16.10 -19.83
CA THR A 220 -0.51 16.85 -20.80
C THR A 220 -1.50 15.96 -21.56
N SER A 221 -1.26 14.64 -21.55
CA SER A 221 -2.13 13.64 -22.20
C SER A 221 -3.32 13.26 -21.33
N TYR A 222 -3.30 13.63 -20.05
CA TYR A 222 -4.41 13.39 -19.13
C TYR A 222 -5.31 14.60 -19.08
N PHE A 223 -6.58 14.37 -18.83
CA PHE A 223 -7.49 15.42 -18.39
C PHE A 223 -7.61 15.38 -16.87
N TYR A 224 -7.87 16.53 -16.24
CA TYR A 224 -8.04 16.66 -14.80
C TYR A 224 -9.41 17.22 -14.47
N ARG A 225 -9.96 16.76 -13.34
CA ARG A 225 -11.22 17.18 -12.76
C ARG A 225 -10.97 17.81 -11.41
N PHE A 226 -11.91 18.60 -10.93
CA PHE A 226 -11.86 19.15 -9.57
C PHE A 226 -11.52 18.05 -8.55
N GLY A 227 -10.54 18.31 -7.69
CA GLY A 227 -10.07 17.39 -6.66
C GLY A 227 -9.02 16.37 -7.12
N ASP A 228 -8.78 16.21 -8.43
CA ASP A 228 -7.69 15.37 -8.93
C ASP A 228 -6.34 15.95 -8.44
N ARG A 229 -5.47 15.07 -7.93
CA ARG A 229 -4.17 15.43 -7.34
C ARG A 229 -3.05 14.87 -8.20
N VAL A 230 -2.06 15.71 -8.48
CA VAL A 230 -0.87 15.35 -9.25
C VAL A 230 0.38 15.86 -8.55
N PHE A 231 1.49 15.18 -8.77
CA PHE A 231 2.81 15.66 -8.46
C PHE A 231 3.42 16.33 -9.70
N HIS A 232 3.98 17.53 -9.52
CA HIS A 232 4.66 18.27 -10.59
C HIS A 232 5.66 19.28 -10.00
N ASN A 233 6.90 19.29 -10.53
CA ASN A 233 7.99 20.19 -10.15
C ASN A 233 8.27 20.26 -8.64
N GLY A 234 8.34 19.11 -7.97
CA GLY A 234 8.68 19.05 -6.54
C GLY A 234 7.51 19.27 -5.58
N TYR A 235 6.30 19.50 -6.09
CA TYR A 235 5.13 19.79 -5.26
C TYR A 235 3.91 18.98 -5.68
N TRP A 236 3.04 18.71 -4.70
CA TRP A 236 1.69 18.23 -4.96
C TRP A 236 0.76 19.37 -5.32
N TRP A 237 -0.12 19.11 -6.28
CA TRP A 237 -1.10 20.05 -6.80
C TRP A 237 -2.46 19.39 -6.84
N MET A 238 -3.51 20.15 -6.48
CA MET A 238 -4.90 19.76 -6.67
C MET A 238 -5.50 20.59 -7.79
N TYR A 239 -6.17 19.94 -8.73
CA TYR A 239 -6.95 20.63 -9.74
C TYR A 239 -8.17 21.28 -9.07
N ASN A 240 -8.24 22.61 -9.12
CA ASN A 240 -9.17 23.43 -8.34
C ASN A 240 -10.01 24.36 -9.24
N ALA A 241 -10.31 23.91 -10.46
CA ALA A 241 -11.19 24.61 -11.40
C ALA A 241 -12.48 23.82 -11.67
N THR A 242 -13.53 24.54 -12.04
CA THR A 242 -14.84 23.97 -12.39
C THR A 242 -14.90 23.42 -13.81
N THR A 243 -14.00 23.86 -14.69
CA THR A 243 -13.83 23.34 -16.04
C THR A 243 -12.75 22.26 -16.05
N ASN A 244 -12.99 21.13 -16.69
CA ASN A 244 -11.97 20.09 -16.85
C ASN A 244 -10.99 20.47 -17.98
N SER A 245 -9.71 20.13 -17.82
CA SER A 245 -8.68 20.42 -18.82
C SER A 245 -7.50 19.46 -18.69
N GLY A 246 -6.79 19.22 -19.80
CA GLY A 246 -5.56 18.43 -19.81
C GLY A 246 -4.30 19.23 -20.12
N SER A 247 -4.44 20.42 -20.70
CA SER A 247 -3.30 21.24 -21.14
C SER A 247 -2.78 22.21 -20.08
N ASP A 248 -3.50 22.38 -18.98
CA ASP A 248 -3.11 23.34 -17.94
C ASP A 248 -1.99 22.77 -17.08
N VAL A 249 -0.80 23.35 -17.18
CA VAL A 249 0.38 22.88 -16.46
C VAL A 249 0.37 23.43 -15.02
N PRO A 250 0.50 22.59 -13.98
CA PRO A 250 0.58 23.05 -12.59
C PRO A 250 1.72 24.05 -12.37
N GLY A 251 1.48 25.07 -11.57
CA GLY A 251 2.49 26.08 -11.23
C GLY A 251 2.82 27.09 -12.34
N THR A 252 2.11 27.10 -13.47
CA THR A 252 2.28 28.12 -14.52
C THR A 252 1.32 29.30 -14.39
N SER A 253 0.17 29.11 -13.73
CA SER A 253 -0.82 30.16 -13.50
C SER A 253 -1.70 29.85 -12.28
N SER A 254 -2.31 30.88 -11.69
CA SER A 254 -3.31 30.76 -10.61
C SER A 254 -4.70 30.32 -11.08
N SER A 255 -4.85 29.89 -12.34
CA SER A 255 -6.15 29.68 -12.97
C SER A 255 -6.75 28.30 -12.71
N PHE A 256 -5.93 27.27 -12.45
CA PHE A 256 -6.41 25.89 -12.43
C PHE A 256 -5.94 25.07 -11.23
N TRP A 257 -4.67 25.19 -10.85
CA TRP A 257 -4.05 24.29 -9.88
C TRP A 257 -3.80 24.97 -8.55
N LYS A 258 -4.16 24.30 -7.45
CA LYS A 258 -3.80 24.70 -6.07
C LYS A 258 -2.56 23.93 -5.63
N ARG A 259 -1.52 24.61 -5.19
CA ARG A 259 -0.34 23.97 -4.59
C ARG A 259 -0.66 23.52 -3.17
N LEU A 260 -0.37 22.26 -2.84
CA LEU A 260 -0.68 21.65 -1.53
C LEU A 260 0.53 21.71 -0.58
N THR A 261 1.04 22.92 -0.37
CA THR A 261 2.17 23.23 0.51
C THR A 261 1.75 24.35 1.45
N SER A 262 2.26 24.36 2.68
CA SER A 262 1.91 25.41 3.64
C SER A 262 2.31 26.80 3.14
N GLU A 263 3.36 26.92 2.33
CA GLU A 263 3.87 28.20 1.85
C GLU A 263 3.04 28.81 0.73
N TRP A 264 2.86 30.14 0.79
CA TRP A 264 2.23 30.93 -0.25
C TRP A 264 2.99 30.91 -1.59
N THR A 265 2.25 30.96 -2.70
CA THR A 265 2.79 31.25 -4.05
C THR A 265 1.78 31.94 -4.93
N GLU A 266 2.27 32.78 -5.85
CA GLU A 266 1.40 33.52 -6.76
C GLU A 266 0.70 32.62 -7.79
N GLN A 267 1.29 31.46 -8.14
CA GLN A 267 0.75 30.50 -9.11
C GLN A 267 -0.22 29.45 -8.54
N SER A 268 -0.72 29.61 -7.32
CA SER A 268 -1.67 28.65 -6.71
C SER A 268 -3.10 29.18 -6.73
N ARG A 269 -4.06 28.40 -7.19
CA ARG A 269 -5.49 28.74 -7.15
C ARG A 269 -6.07 28.50 -5.75
N TYR A 270 -5.97 29.49 -4.87
CA TYR A 270 -6.56 29.41 -3.54
C TYR A 270 -8.08 29.59 -3.56
N SER A 271 -8.77 28.83 -2.71
CA SER A 271 -10.20 28.94 -2.42
C SER A 271 -10.43 29.81 -1.18
N ILE A 272 -11.61 30.43 -1.06
CA ILE A 272 -12.00 31.09 0.20
C ILE A 272 -11.91 30.10 1.36
N GLY A 273 -11.34 30.52 2.48
CA GLY A 273 -11.06 29.70 3.64
C GLY A 273 -9.69 29.02 3.63
N ASP A 274 -8.98 28.97 2.49
CA ASP A 274 -7.64 28.40 2.45
C ASP A 274 -6.68 29.15 3.38
N VAL A 275 -5.87 28.42 4.14
CA VAL A 275 -4.86 28.98 5.03
C VAL A 275 -3.46 28.68 4.51
N ILE A 276 -2.57 29.68 4.57
CA ILE A 276 -1.18 29.58 4.15
C ILE A 276 -0.25 30.17 5.22
N ILE A 277 1.04 29.89 5.08
CA ILE A 277 2.14 30.53 5.80
C ILE A 277 2.89 31.46 4.85
N PHE A 278 3.06 32.71 5.27
CA PHE A 278 3.90 33.68 4.58
C PHE A 278 4.69 34.48 5.62
N GLU A 279 6.01 34.54 5.46
CA GLU A 279 6.93 35.23 6.40
C GLU A 279 6.72 34.80 7.87
N GLY A 280 6.43 33.52 8.10
CA GLY A 280 6.24 32.94 9.43
C GLY A 280 4.89 33.22 10.09
N LYS A 281 3.95 33.85 9.38
CA LYS A 281 2.60 34.15 9.85
C LYS A 281 1.55 33.39 9.06
N TYR A 282 0.41 33.13 9.70
CA TYR A 282 -0.73 32.47 9.08
C TYR A 282 -1.68 33.48 8.46
N TYR A 283 -2.14 33.18 7.25
CA TYR A 283 -3.13 33.98 6.57
C TYR A 283 -4.25 33.12 6.00
N ARG A 284 -5.50 33.59 6.14
CA ARG A 284 -6.69 32.95 5.57
C ARG A 284 -7.20 33.72 4.36
N ARG A 285 -7.54 33.01 3.29
CA ARG A 285 -8.12 33.58 2.08
C ARG A 285 -9.58 33.98 2.35
N ILE A 286 -9.93 35.24 2.06
CA ILE A 286 -11.27 35.79 2.33
C ILE A 286 -12.07 36.15 1.07
N VAL A 287 -11.42 36.20 -0.10
CA VAL A 287 -12.06 36.58 -1.36
C VAL A 287 -11.68 35.61 -2.46
N ASP A 288 -12.66 35.24 -3.30
CA ASP A 288 -12.41 34.53 -4.55
C ASP A 288 -11.89 35.52 -5.60
N ALA A 289 -10.68 35.29 -6.11
CA ALA A 289 -10.07 36.14 -7.13
C ALA A 289 -9.15 35.30 -8.02
N SER A 290 -9.12 35.65 -9.32
CA SER A 290 -8.32 34.97 -10.34
C SER A 290 -6.81 35.21 -10.24
N TRP A 291 -6.37 36.08 -9.33
CA TRP A 291 -4.98 36.43 -9.08
C TRP A 291 -4.71 36.46 -7.56
N ASN A 292 -3.43 36.33 -7.18
CA ASN A 292 -3.03 36.27 -5.78
C ASN A 292 -2.18 37.48 -5.40
N ALA A 293 -2.76 38.37 -4.60
CA ALA A 293 -2.00 39.43 -3.93
C ALA A 293 -1.03 38.78 -2.92
N LYS A 294 0.16 39.38 -2.73
CA LYS A 294 1.01 38.98 -1.61
C LYS A 294 0.31 39.39 -0.30
N PRO A 295 0.34 38.55 0.74
CA PRO A 295 -0.35 38.86 2.00
C PRO A 295 0.08 40.20 2.65
N THR A 296 1.34 40.60 2.45
CA THR A 296 1.91 41.84 3.01
C THR A 296 1.76 43.07 2.09
N ASP A 297 1.16 42.93 0.91
CA ASP A 297 0.93 44.08 0.03
C ASP A 297 -0.01 45.09 0.71
N GLN A 298 0.32 46.38 0.64
CA GLN A 298 -0.49 47.47 1.23
C GLN A 298 -1.94 47.53 0.72
N TRP A 299 -2.19 46.91 -0.45
CA TRP A 299 -3.51 46.83 -1.08
C TRP A 299 -4.12 45.43 -0.98
N ASN A 300 -3.57 44.56 -0.14
CA ASN A 300 -4.10 43.22 0.08
C ASN A 300 -5.54 43.32 0.60
N LYS A 301 -6.46 42.73 -0.16
CA LYS A 301 -7.88 42.55 0.20
C LYS A 301 -8.30 41.08 0.13
N GLN A 302 -7.35 40.18 -0.07
CA GLN A 302 -7.59 38.76 -0.33
C GLN A 302 -7.24 37.87 0.85
N TRP A 303 -6.32 38.32 1.72
CA TRP A 303 -5.83 37.56 2.86
C TRP A 303 -6.02 38.32 4.16
N GLU A 304 -6.50 37.64 5.18
CA GLU A 304 -6.53 38.13 6.56
C GLU A 304 -5.47 37.39 7.39
N GLU A 305 -4.71 38.12 8.21
CA GLU A 305 -3.78 37.50 9.16
C GLU A 305 -4.59 36.84 10.29
N ILE A 306 -4.27 35.58 10.62
CA ILE A 306 -4.90 34.82 11.70
C ILE A 306 -3.86 34.25 12.65
N SER A 307 -4.28 33.88 13.86
CA SER A 307 -3.39 33.19 14.79
C SER A 307 -3.18 31.74 14.38
N LYS A 308 -2.12 31.11 14.90
CA LYS A 308 -1.83 29.70 14.66
C LYS A 308 -2.96 28.80 15.20
N GLU A 309 -3.53 29.14 16.35
CA GLU A 309 -4.63 28.40 16.98
C GLU A 309 -5.86 28.41 16.07
N VAL A 310 -6.20 29.58 15.49
CA VAL A 310 -7.29 29.70 14.52
C VAL A 310 -6.98 28.95 13.23
N ALA A 311 -5.73 28.99 12.77
CA ALA A 311 -5.31 28.23 11.59
C ALA A 311 -5.55 26.74 11.81
N GLN A 312 -5.11 26.20 12.94
CA GLN A 312 -5.30 24.81 13.34
C GLN A 312 -6.78 24.41 13.47
N GLU A 313 -7.72 25.35 13.59
CA GLU A 313 -9.16 25.07 13.52
C GLU A 313 -9.71 24.83 12.12
N THR A 314 -8.92 25.10 11.09
CA THR A 314 -9.29 24.89 9.70
C THR A 314 -9.35 23.39 9.41
N VAL A 315 -10.49 22.96 8.85
CA VAL A 315 -10.69 21.58 8.40
C VAL A 315 -11.05 21.62 6.92
N TYR A 316 -10.28 20.89 6.13
CA TYR A 316 -10.53 20.77 4.69
C TYR A 316 -11.45 19.58 4.41
N ASN A 317 -12.67 19.89 3.97
CA ASN A 317 -13.53 18.88 3.36
C ASN A 317 -13.31 18.90 1.84
N ILE A 318 -12.59 17.91 1.32
CA ILE A 318 -12.48 17.69 -0.12
C ILE A 318 -13.55 16.67 -0.47
N PRO A 319 -14.68 17.10 -1.07
CA PRO A 319 -15.71 16.15 -1.45
C PRO A 319 -15.13 15.18 -2.46
N ASP A 320 -15.46 13.91 -2.29
CA ASP A 320 -15.26 12.92 -3.32
C ASP A 320 -15.92 13.42 -4.61
N ASN A 321 -15.22 13.29 -5.73
CA ASN A 321 -15.83 13.60 -7.02
C ASN A 321 -16.96 12.59 -7.30
N GLU A 322 -17.91 12.97 -8.17
CA GLU A 322 -19.09 12.14 -8.48
C GLU A 322 -18.73 10.75 -9.06
N TYR A 323 -17.48 10.57 -9.51
CA TYR A 323 -16.96 9.33 -10.08
C TYR A 323 -16.02 8.55 -9.16
N VAL A 324 -15.83 8.94 -7.89
CA VAL A 324 -14.83 8.29 -7.02
C VAL A 324 -15.08 6.78 -6.87
N ALA A 325 -16.36 6.38 -6.84
CA ALA A 325 -16.77 4.99 -6.68
C ALA A 325 -16.40 4.14 -7.90
N TYR A 326 -16.29 4.79 -9.05
CA TYR A 326 -15.89 4.21 -10.32
C TYR A 326 -14.38 4.19 -10.48
N ASP A 327 -13.71 5.28 -10.07
CA ASP A 327 -12.26 5.37 -10.04
C ASP A 327 -11.67 4.26 -9.13
N LYS A 328 -12.34 3.96 -8.00
CA LYS A 328 -12.06 2.83 -7.09
C LYS A 328 -12.24 1.44 -7.72
N LYS A 329 -12.81 1.33 -8.92
CA LYS A 329 -12.95 0.06 -9.68
C LYS A 329 -11.93 -0.05 -10.82
N THR A 330 -11.15 0.99 -11.08
CA THR A 330 -10.11 0.94 -12.11
C THR A 330 -8.92 0.11 -11.67
N VAL A 331 -7.97 -0.13 -12.58
CA VAL A 331 -6.73 -0.86 -12.31
C VAL A 331 -5.99 -0.35 -11.06
N ILE A 332 -6.09 0.94 -10.72
CA ILE A 332 -5.48 1.51 -9.51
C ILE A 332 -5.91 0.83 -8.21
N SER A 333 -7.12 0.25 -8.19
CA SER A 333 -7.68 -0.45 -7.03
C SER A 333 -6.91 -1.70 -6.63
N LYS A 334 -6.05 -2.23 -7.52
CA LYS A 334 -5.19 -3.38 -7.22
C LYS A 334 -4.11 -3.07 -6.19
N LEU A 335 -3.81 -1.78 -5.95
CA LEU A 335 -2.95 -1.34 -4.84
C LEU A 335 -3.72 -1.07 -3.54
N ASN A 336 -5.04 -1.28 -3.51
CA ASN A 336 -5.80 -1.13 -2.27
C ASN A 336 -5.24 -2.11 -1.21
N ASN A 337 -4.94 -1.58 -0.02
CA ASN A 337 -4.37 -2.32 1.10
C ASN A 337 -2.94 -2.87 0.85
N ILE A 338 -2.26 -2.42 -0.20
CA ILE A 338 -0.85 -2.71 -0.43
C ILE A 338 0.01 -1.63 0.23
N ASP A 339 0.93 -2.07 1.09
CA ASP A 339 1.95 -1.21 1.68
C ASP A 339 3.01 -0.87 0.62
N LEU A 340 2.94 0.36 0.07
CA LEU A 340 3.78 0.82 -1.03
C LEU A 340 5.27 0.85 -0.68
N ASP A 341 5.61 1.06 0.60
CA ASP A 341 7.00 1.11 1.07
C ASP A 341 7.68 -0.25 0.97
N LYS A 342 6.89 -1.33 1.08
CA LYS A 342 7.35 -2.72 0.94
C LYS A 342 7.44 -3.19 -0.50
N ILE A 343 7.01 -2.39 -1.48
CA ILE A 343 7.12 -2.76 -2.90
C ILE A 343 8.60 -2.69 -3.32
N PRO A 344 9.19 -3.80 -3.81
CA PRO A 344 10.59 -3.85 -4.22
C PRO A 344 10.83 -3.09 -5.52
N THR A 345 12.04 -2.54 -5.68
CA THR A 345 12.47 -1.95 -6.95
C THR A 345 12.62 -3.05 -8.01
N TYR A 346 12.19 -2.75 -9.24
CA TYR A 346 12.37 -3.66 -10.37
C TYR A 346 13.85 -3.96 -10.64
N ILE A 347 14.17 -5.24 -10.87
CA ILE A 347 15.51 -5.73 -11.19
C ILE A 347 15.47 -6.33 -12.61
N PRO A 348 16.05 -5.68 -13.63
CA PRO A 348 15.98 -6.12 -15.03
C PRO A 348 16.48 -7.55 -15.28
N GLU A 349 17.53 -7.98 -14.56
CA GLU A 349 18.12 -9.31 -14.68
C GLU A 349 17.13 -10.42 -14.28
N ASN A 350 16.15 -10.08 -13.44
CA ASN A 350 15.15 -11.01 -12.94
C ASN A 350 13.83 -10.95 -13.72
N ASN A 351 13.76 -10.24 -14.85
CA ASN A 351 12.51 -9.99 -15.59
C ASN A 351 11.64 -11.25 -15.77
N ASN A 352 12.28 -12.35 -16.16
CA ASN A 352 11.59 -13.61 -16.45
C ASN A 352 11.25 -14.44 -15.20
N SER A 353 11.75 -14.04 -14.03
CA SER A 353 11.53 -14.72 -12.73
C SER A 353 10.34 -14.17 -11.94
N TYR A 354 9.81 -13.01 -12.32
CA TYR A 354 8.62 -12.44 -11.66
C TYR A 354 7.37 -13.28 -11.96
N HIS A 355 6.57 -13.55 -10.93
CA HIS A 355 5.32 -14.31 -11.02
C HIS A 355 4.32 -13.61 -11.94
N VAL A 356 3.57 -14.42 -12.69
CA VAL A 356 2.60 -13.95 -13.69
C VAL A 356 1.20 -14.09 -13.11
N PHE A 357 0.54 -12.95 -12.91
CA PHE A 357 -0.81 -12.87 -12.36
C PHE A 357 -1.83 -12.72 -13.49
N TYR A 358 -2.15 -13.85 -14.14
CA TYR A 358 -3.18 -13.90 -15.19
C TYR A 358 -4.53 -14.27 -14.57
N ASN A 359 -5.51 -13.34 -14.63
CA ASN A 359 -6.85 -13.45 -14.01
C ASN A 359 -6.88 -13.60 -12.48
N GLU A 360 -5.78 -13.24 -11.82
CA GLU A 360 -5.68 -13.09 -10.37
C GLU A 360 -5.15 -11.70 -10.04
N THR A 361 -5.62 -11.13 -8.92
CA THR A 361 -5.11 -9.84 -8.44
C THR A 361 -4.02 -10.11 -7.41
N PRO A 362 -2.82 -9.50 -7.56
CA PRO A 362 -1.79 -9.61 -6.54
C PRO A 362 -2.29 -9.11 -5.18
N THR A 363 -1.87 -9.76 -4.09
CA THR A 363 -2.34 -9.43 -2.74
C THR A 363 -1.21 -8.98 -1.82
N LYS A 364 0.05 -9.10 -2.24
CA LYS A 364 1.23 -8.73 -1.44
C LYS A 364 2.05 -7.66 -2.15
N ALA A 365 2.68 -6.78 -1.37
CA ALA A 365 3.57 -5.75 -1.90
C ALA A 365 4.74 -6.33 -2.74
N THR A 366 5.23 -7.52 -2.38
CA THR A 366 6.33 -8.21 -3.09
C THR A 366 5.95 -8.71 -4.48
N ASP A 367 4.66 -8.77 -4.79
CA ASP A 367 4.15 -9.19 -6.09
C ASP A 367 4.18 -8.05 -7.12
N PHE A 368 4.30 -6.82 -6.63
CA PHE A 368 4.49 -5.62 -7.43
C PHE A 368 5.97 -5.29 -7.53
N VAL A 369 6.29 -4.44 -8.50
CA VAL A 369 7.60 -3.80 -8.61
C VAL A 369 7.40 -2.30 -8.78
N LYS A 370 8.38 -1.54 -8.32
CA LYS A 370 8.43 -0.09 -8.50
C LYS A 370 9.62 0.31 -9.38
N ILE A 371 9.39 1.22 -10.33
CA ILE A 371 10.42 1.80 -11.20
C ILE A 371 10.48 3.29 -10.93
N LYS A 372 11.68 3.79 -10.63
CA LYS A 372 11.86 5.22 -10.38
C LYS A 372 11.64 6.02 -11.66
N ASP A 373 10.79 7.04 -11.60
CA ASP A 373 10.61 8.00 -12.69
C ASP A 373 11.89 8.85 -12.81
N GLN A 374 12.45 8.94 -14.02
CA GLN A 374 13.68 9.68 -14.30
C GLN A 374 13.44 11.13 -14.76
N VAL A 375 12.21 11.47 -15.11
CA VAL A 375 11.82 12.77 -15.67
C VAL A 375 11.39 13.75 -14.56
N VAL A 376 10.98 13.23 -13.41
CA VAL A 376 10.50 14.02 -12.27
C VAL A 376 11.57 14.19 -11.20
N THR A 377 11.66 15.38 -10.60
CA THR A 377 12.55 15.65 -9.47
C THR A 377 12.02 14.98 -8.18
N GLY A 378 12.82 14.10 -7.56
CA GLY A 378 12.49 13.42 -6.29
C GLY A 378 12.69 11.89 -6.32
N ASP A 379 12.15 11.19 -5.32
CA ASP A 379 12.10 9.72 -5.22
C ASP A 379 10.69 9.21 -5.54
N TYR A 380 10.30 9.31 -6.81
CA TYR A 380 8.97 8.89 -7.30
C TYR A 380 9.05 7.61 -8.11
N TYR A 381 8.00 6.78 -8.03
CA TYR A 381 7.98 5.48 -8.66
C TYR A 381 6.66 5.19 -9.39
N HIS A 382 6.76 4.54 -10.55
CA HIS A 382 5.67 3.84 -11.22
C HIS A 382 5.57 2.42 -10.67
N TYR A 383 4.34 1.91 -10.52
CA TYR A 383 4.09 0.59 -9.95
C TYR A 383 3.55 -0.36 -11.02
N TYR A 384 4.09 -1.57 -11.05
CA TYR A 384 3.72 -2.58 -12.02
C TYR A 384 3.56 -3.95 -11.37
N TYR A 385 2.80 -4.83 -12.01
CA TYR A 385 2.93 -6.27 -11.83
C TYR A 385 2.87 -6.99 -13.17
N ARG A 386 3.38 -8.23 -13.22
CA ARG A 386 3.48 -8.99 -14.46
C ARG A 386 2.18 -9.73 -14.73
N VAL A 387 1.62 -9.51 -15.91
CA VAL A 387 0.33 -10.05 -16.35
C VAL A 387 0.49 -11.17 -17.36
N PHE A 388 1.42 -10.99 -18.31
CA PHE A 388 1.67 -11.95 -19.37
C PHE A 388 3.11 -12.47 -19.31
N ASN A 389 3.28 -13.75 -19.61
CA ASN A 389 4.59 -14.38 -19.65
C ASN A 389 5.28 -14.11 -21.00
N ASN A 390 5.99 -12.99 -21.09
CA ASN A 390 6.85 -12.65 -22.23
C ASN A 390 8.12 -11.89 -21.77
N ASP A 391 9.02 -11.60 -22.71
CA ASP A 391 10.28 -10.90 -22.46
C ASP A 391 10.13 -9.37 -22.34
N ALA A 392 8.90 -8.84 -22.35
CA ALA A 392 8.69 -7.40 -22.16
C ALA A 392 9.09 -6.99 -20.75
N LYS A 393 9.65 -5.79 -20.63
CA LYS A 393 9.93 -5.13 -19.36
C LYS A 393 8.76 -4.23 -18.98
N PRO A 394 8.66 -3.79 -17.71
CA PRO A 394 7.59 -2.87 -17.33
C PRO A 394 7.66 -1.57 -18.15
N GLY A 395 6.51 -1.15 -18.70
CA GLY A 395 6.40 0.03 -19.57
C GLY A 395 6.94 -0.14 -21.00
N GLU A 396 7.37 -1.34 -21.40
CA GLU A 396 7.97 -1.60 -22.72
C GLU A 396 7.20 -2.68 -23.51
N LYS A 397 7.31 -2.65 -24.84
CA LYS A 397 6.87 -3.73 -25.74
C LYS A 397 8.02 -4.70 -26.02
N SER A 398 7.72 -6.00 -26.06
CA SER A 398 8.58 -7.01 -26.68
C SER A 398 7.84 -7.66 -27.85
N ASN A 399 8.41 -7.59 -29.06
CA ASN A 399 7.79 -8.07 -30.31
C ASN A 399 6.35 -7.54 -30.52
N GLY A 400 6.06 -6.31 -30.09
CA GLY A 400 4.73 -5.70 -30.21
C GLY A 400 3.76 -6.07 -29.08
N PHE A 401 4.16 -6.86 -28.10
CA PHE A 401 3.33 -7.32 -26.98
C PHE A 401 3.80 -6.75 -25.64
N PHE A 402 2.87 -6.51 -24.72
CA PHE A 402 3.15 -6.07 -23.35
C PHE A 402 3.14 -7.25 -22.38
N GLY A 403 3.99 -7.18 -21.36
CA GLY A 403 4.06 -8.18 -20.29
C GLY A 403 3.51 -7.70 -18.95
N TRP A 404 3.44 -6.39 -18.77
CA TRP A 404 3.29 -5.74 -17.46
C TRP A 404 2.17 -4.73 -17.49
N GLN A 405 1.40 -4.68 -16.41
CA GLN A 405 0.37 -3.68 -16.21
C GLN A 405 0.89 -2.59 -15.28
N GLU A 406 0.80 -1.35 -15.72
CA GLU A 406 1.00 -0.19 -14.85
C GLU A 406 -0.25 0.03 -14.00
N ILE A 407 -0.05 0.23 -12.69
CA ILE A 407 -1.16 0.44 -11.77
C ILE A 407 -1.52 1.91 -11.68
N LYS A 408 -2.44 2.34 -12.54
CA LYS A 408 -3.00 3.70 -12.53
C LYS A 408 -4.45 3.73 -13.01
N ILE A 409 -5.08 4.88 -12.84
CA ILE A 409 -6.47 5.14 -13.21
C ILE A 409 -6.61 5.35 -14.73
N ASP A 410 -5.65 5.99 -15.38
CA ASP A 410 -5.70 6.30 -16.82
C ASP A 410 -5.25 5.15 -17.69
N TYR A 411 -5.84 5.07 -18.88
CA TYR A 411 -5.31 4.25 -19.96
C TYR A 411 -3.87 4.67 -20.30
N ASP A 412 -3.00 3.67 -20.45
CA ASP A 412 -1.68 3.79 -21.05
C ASP A 412 -1.58 2.86 -22.24
N GLU A 413 -1.10 3.38 -23.35
CA GLU A 413 -0.78 2.56 -24.51
C GLU A 413 0.38 1.59 -24.28
N ASN A 414 1.19 1.80 -23.22
CA ASN A 414 2.33 0.99 -22.82
C ASN A 414 2.06 0.00 -21.67
N SER A 415 0.79 -0.28 -21.38
CA SER A 415 0.36 -1.15 -20.30
C SER A 415 -0.43 -2.36 -20.81
N ALA A 416 -0.28 -3.50 -20.13
CA ALA A 416 -1.11 -4.68 -20.33
C ALA A 416 -2.47 -4.53 -19.63
N TYR A 417 -3.53 -5.11 -20.22
CA TYR A 417 -4.88 -5.14 -19.66
C TYR A 417 -5.53 -6.50 -19.92
N VAL A 418 -6.23 -7.04 -18.92
CA VAL A 418 -6.96 -8.31 -18.99
C VAL A 418 -8.45 -8.09 -18.80
N VAL A 419 -9.27 -8.97 -19.37
CA VAL A 419 -10.74 -8.90 -19.30
C VAL A 419 -11.24 -8.52 -17.90
N GLY A 420 -12.08 -7.48 -17.83
CA GLY A 420 -12.64 -6.95 -16.58
C GLY A 420 -11.85 -5.80 -15.96
N ASP A 421 -10.62 -5.52 -16.41
CA ASP A 421 -9.93 -4.30 -16.04
C ASP A 421 -10.69 -3.07 -16.51
N SER A 422 -10.71 -2.04 -15.66
CA SER A 422 -11.30 -0.75 -16.00
C SER A 422 -10.27 0.38 -15.95
N VAL A 423 -10.37 1.31 -16.88
CA VAL A 423 -9.52 2.50 -16.99
C VAL A 423 -10.35 3.72 -17.37
N LEU A 424 -9.80 4.90 -17.08
CA LEU A 424 -10.28 6.17 -17.57
C LEU A 424 -9.59 6.51 -18.90
N SER A 425 -10.37 6.88 -19.92
CA SER A 425 -9.83 7.36 -21.20
C SER A 425 -10.68 8.48 -21.80
N VAL A 426 -10.09 9.24 -22.72
CA VAL A 426 -10.73 10.33 -23.46
C VAL A 426 -11.27 9.76 -24.78
N ALA A 427 -12.55 9.93 -25.08
CA ALA A 427 -13.10 9.56 -26.39
C ALA A 427 -12.48 10.44 -27.50
N ASN A 428 -12.28 9.90 -28.71
CA ASN A 428 -11.57 10.50 -29.87
C ASN A 428 -11.89 11.97 -30.23
N ASN A 429 -12.94 12.59 -29.67
CA ASN A 429 -13.29 13.99 -29.90
C ASN A 429 -12.81 14.94 -28.78
N GLY A 430 -12.03 14.46 -27.80
CA GLY A 430 -11.44 15.29 -26.74
C GLY A 430 -12.43 15.86 -25.71
N ALA A 431 -13.73 15.63 -25.87
CA ALA A 431 -14.77 16.34 -25.13
C ALA A 431 -15.40 15.55 -23.97
N LEU A 432 -15.37 14.20 -24.01
CA LEU A 432 -16.03 13.36 -23.00
C LEU A 432 -15.07 12.27 -22.52
N LYS A 433 -14.82 12.28 -21.21
CA LYS A 433 -14.18 11.16 -20.51
C LYS A 433 -15.20 10.07 -20.26
N SER A 434 -14.74 8.83 -20.39
CA SER A 434 -15.52 7.68 -20.01
C SER A 434 -14.65 6.64 -19.35
N HIS A 435 -15.27 5.88 -18.47
CA HIS A 435 -14.68 4.66 -17.97
C HIS A 435 -14.94 3.56 -18.98
N PHE A 436 -13.89 2.82 -19.27
CA PHE A 436 -13.93 1.69 -20.17
C PHE A 436 -13.57 0.44 -19.40
N GLU A 437 -14.29 -0.64 -19.67
CA GLU A 437 -13.97 -1.98 -19.20
C GLU A 437 -13.48 -2.79 -20.39
N VAL A 438 -12.32 -3.41 -20.25
CA VAL A 438 -11.76 -4.23 -21.31
C VAL A 438 -12.53 -5.55 -21.42
N GLN A 439 -12.93 -5.88 -22.65
CA GLN A 439 -13.71 -7.07 -22.99
C GLN A 439 -12.85 -8.18 -23.59
N MET A 440 -11.61 -7.85 -23.99
CA MET A 440 -10.63 -8.78 -24.55
C MET A 440 -9.23 -8.44 -24.06
N ASP A 441 -8.48 -9.44 -23.60
CA ASP A 441 -7.09 -9.27 -23.19
C ASP A 441 -6.29 -8.50 -24.24
N ILE A 442 -5.66 -7.40 -23.86
CA ILE A 442 -5.02 -6.49 -24.81
C ILE A 442 -3.67 -7.06 -25.21
N LEU A 443 -3.46 -7.12 -26.53
CA LEU A 443 -2.22 -7.55 -27.16
C LEU A 443 -1.82 -8.97 -26.73
N THR A 444 -2.76 -9.91 -26.79
CA THR A 444 -2.45 -11.34 -26.92
C THR A 444 -2.51 -11.74 -28.39
N GLU A 445 -1.77 -12.79 -28.79
CA GLU A 445 -1.83 -13.32 -30.17
C GLU A 445 -3.28 -13.61 -30.59
N GLN A 446 -4.07 -14.16 -29.66
CA GLN A 446 -5.48 -14.47 -29.86
C GLN A 446 -6.32 -13.19 -30.12
N THR A 447 -6.13 -12.15 -29.32
CA THR A 447 -6.87 -10.88 -29.51
C THR A 447 -6.50 -10.21 -30.82
N ILE A 448 -5.21 -10.18 -31.18
CA ILE A 448 -4.77 -9.64 -32.47
C ILE A 448 -5.38 -10.44 -33.63
N GLN A 449 -5.38 -11.78 -33.54
CA GLN A 449 -5.97 -12.62 -34.58
C GLN A 449 -7.49 -12.39 -34.70
N ASN A 450 -8.20 -12.23 -33.58
CA ASN A 450 -9.62 -11.91 -33.57
C ASN A 450 -9.91 -10.56 -34.24
N ILE A 451 -9.09 -9.53 -33.97
CA ILE A 451 -9.19 -8.21 -34.60
C ILE A 451 -8.87 -8.30 -36.11
N LYS A 452 -7.82 -9.02 -36.50
CA LYS A 452 -7.47 -9.28 -37.91
C LYS A 452 -8.61 -9.96 -38.66
N ASN A 453 -9.22 -10.99 -38.07
CA ASN A 453 -10.36 -11.68 -38.66
C ASN A 453 -11.58 -10.75 -38.83
N LYS A 454 -11.78 -9.82 -37.89
CA LYS A 454 -12.85 -8.81 -37.95
C LYS A 454 -12.61 -7.77 -39.06
N LEU A 455 -11.37 -7.31 -39.21
CA LEU A 455 -10.97 -6.28 -40.17
C LEU A 455 -10.81 -6.83 -41.60
N GLY A 456 -10.47 -8.11 -41.75
CA GLY A 456 -10.24 -8.71 -43.05
C GLY A 456 -9.20 -7.93 -43.86
N SER A 457 -9.58 -7.50 -45.07
CA SER A 457 -8.70 -6.73 -45.98
C SER A 457 -8.45 -5.28 -45.54
N GLN A 458 -9.16 -4.78 -44.53
CA GLN A 458 -8.98 -3.42 -44.01
C GLN A 458 -7.93 -3.34 -42.88
N TYR A 459 -7.30 -4.46 -42.52
CA TYR A 459 -6.30 -4.48 -41.46
C TYR A 459 -5.05 -3.65 -41.82
N THR A 460 -4.71 -2.71 -40.95
CA THR A 460 -3.38 -2.08 -40.87
C THR A 460 -2.97 -2.00 -39.40
N ASP A 461 -1.66 -1.95 -39.13
CA ASP A 461 -1.16 -1.79 -37.77
C ASP A 461 -1.63 -0.45 -37.15
N ASP A 462 -1.71 0.62 -37.95
CA ASP A 462 -2.23 1.92 -37.50
C ASP A 462 -3.70 1.84 -37.05
N LEU A 463 -4.54 1.08 -37.78
CA LEU A 463 -5.94 0.87 -37.44
C LEU A 463 -6.09 0.03 -36.16
N LEU A 464 -5.22 -0.97 -35.96
CA LEU A 464 -5.21 -1.78 -34.74
C LEU A 464 -5.02 -0.90 -33.49
N TYR A 465 -3.99 -0.07 -33.47
CA TYR A 465 -3.69 0.76 -32.30
C TYR A 465 -4.67 1.92 -32.12
N SER A 466 -4.98 2.66 -33.19
CA SER A 466 -5.79 3.88 -33.10
C SER A 466 -7.27 3.61 -32.84
N ASN A 467 -7.83 2.51 -33.38
CA ASN A 467 -9.28 2.28 -33.36
C ASN A 467 -9.73 1.11 -32.46
N TYR A 468 -8.86 0.14 -32.17
CA TYR A 468 -9.25 -1.07 -31.43
C TYR A 468 -8.58 -1.16 -30.06
N LEU A 469 -7.27 -0.94 -29.97
CA LEU A 469 -6.56 -1.08 -28.70
C LEU A 469 -6.69 0.18 -27.82
N ASN A 470 -6.89 1.35 -28.43
CA ASN A 470 -7.25 2.57 -27.72
C ASN A 470 -8.75 2.56 -27.34
N PRO A 471 -9.11 2.67 -26.04
CA PRO A 471 -10.51 2.76 -25.62
C PRO A 471 -11.28 3.92 -26.27
N GLY A 472 -10.59 5.03 -26.55
CA GLY A 472 -11.16 6.20 -27.21
C GLY A 472 -11.35 6.05 -28.73
N GLY A 473 -10.85 4.96 -29.31
CA GLY A 473 -10.89 4.68 -30.74
C GLY A 473 -12.31 4.59 -31.33
N GLU A 474 -12.45 4.96 -32.61
CA GLU A 474 -13.75 5.07 -33.30
C GLU A 474 -14.54 3.74 -33.23
N PHE A 475 -13.85 2.61 -33.40
CA PHE A 475 -14.50 1.31 -33.43
C PHE A 475 -15.03 0.88 -32.05
N ASN A 476 -14.31 1.18 -30.98
CA ASN A 476 -14.77 0.90 -29.62
C ASN A 476 -16.01 1.73 -29.26
N PHE A 477 -16.08 2.96 -29.76
CA PHE A 477 -17.25 3.82 -29.56
C PHE A 477 -18.51 3.27 -30.22
N THR A 478 -18.39 2.74 -31.44
CA THR A 478 -19.55 2.25 -32.21
C THR A 478 -19.94 0.81 -31.84
N ASN A 479 -18.97 -0.07 -31.61
CA ASN A 479 -19.19 -1.51 -31.56
C ASN A 479 -18.85 -2.17 -30.21
N GLN A 480 -18.23 -1.43 -29.28
CA GLN A 480 -17.85 -1.91 -27.94
C GLN A 480 -17.10 -3.26 -27.96
N PHE A 481 -16.15 -3.42 -28.90
CA PHE A 481 -15.58 -4.72 -29.20
C PHE A 481 -14.43 -5.12 -28.27
N VAL A 482 -13.39 -4.29 -28.17
CA VAL A 482 -12.26 -4.53 -27.25
C VAL A 482 -12.51 -3.83 -25.92
N TRP A 483 -13.11 -2.65 -25.98
CA TRP A 483 -13.46 -1.85 -24.81
C TRP A 483 -14.96 -1.56 -24.79
N LYS A 484 -15.56 -1.75 -23.62
CA LYS A 484 -16.94 -1.37 -23.36
C LYS A 484 -16.98 -0.07 -22.57
N LYS A 485 -17.55 0.98 -23.17
CA LYS A 485 -17.85 2.22 -22.45
C LYS A 485 -18.90 1.94 -21.38
N LEU A 486 -18.60 2.31 -20.14
CA LEU A 486 -19.49 2.13 -19.00
C LEU A 486 -20.42 3.34 -18.79
N TYR A 487 -19.88 4.57 -18.80
CA TYR A 487 -20.62 5.84 -18.67
C TYR A 487 -19.84 6.98 -19.32
#